data_AF-D7U5P3-F1
#
_entry.id   AF-D7U5P3-F1
#
_cell.length_a   1.000
_cell.length_b   1.000
_cell.length_c   1.000
_cell.angle_alpha   90.00
_cell.angle_beta   90.00
_cell.angle_gamma   90.00
#
_symmetry.space_group_name_H-M   'P 1'
#
loop_
_entity.id
_entity.type
_entity.pdbx_description
1 polymer ?
#
loop_
_entity_poly.entity_id
_entity_poly.type
_entity_poly.pdbx_seq_one_letter_code
_entity_poly.pdbx_strand_id
1 'polypeptide(L)' 'MVERIVGHGSFGVIFQEKCLKTGETVAIKKVLQDKRYENCEL' A
#
# COMPACT_ATOMS: atom_id res chain seq x y z
N MET A 1 10.28 -1.47 -12.67
CA MET A 1 10.41 -1.78 -11.23
C MET A 1 9.40 -2.87 -10.93
N VAL A 2 9.83 -3.95 -10.28
CA VAL A 2 8.88 -4.99 -9.84
C VAL A 2 8.47 -4.62 -8.43
N GLU A 3 7.21 -4.22 -8.29
CA GLU A 3 6.52 -4.06 -7.01
C GLU A 3 6.56 -5.39 -6.28
N ARG A 4 7.31 -5.45 -5.17
CA ARG A 4 7.36 -6.63 -4.33
C ARG A 4 6.17 -6.60 -3.38
N ILE A 5 5.29 -7.57 -3.48
CA ILE A 5 4.27 -7.79 -2.45
C ILE A 5 4.97 -8.26 -1.17
N VAL A 6 4.76 -7.52 -0.08
CA VAL A 6 5.35 -7.83 1.24
C VAL A 6 4.32 -8.22 2.28
N GLY A 7 3.02 -8.04 1.99
CA GLY A 7 1.94 -8.47 2.87
C GLY A 7 0.61 -8.53 2.14
N HIS A 8 -0.25 -9.44 2.58
CA HIS A 8 -1.63 -9.56 2.12
C HIS A 8 -2.53 -9.81 3.33
N GLY A 9 -3.71 -9.19 3.35
CA GLY A 9 -4.72 -9.39 4.39
C GLY A 9 -6.12 -9.10 3.87
N SER A 10 -7.12 -9.29 4.71
CA SER A 10 -8.54 -9.20 4.32
C SER A 10 -8.93 -7.84 3.70
N PHE A 11 -8.24 -6.76 4.09
CA PHE A 11 -8.54 -5.40 3.64
C PHE A 11 -7.70 -4.93 2.44
N GLY A 12 -6.65 -5.66 2.05
CA GLY A 12 -5.77 -5.22 0.97
C GLY A 12 -4.38 -5.87 0.89
N VAL A 13 -3.53 -5.25 0.07
CA VAL A 13 -2.16 -5.71 -0.23
C VAL A 13 -1.15 -4.61 0.11
N ILE A 14 -0.02 -5.00 0.70
CA ILE A 14 1.13 -4.11 0.93
C ILE A 14 2.20 -4.39 -0.11
N PHE A 15 2.62 -3.33 -0.81
CA PHE A 15 3.72 -3.36 -1.76
C PHE A 15 4.92 -2.63 -1.17
N GLN A 16 6.11 -3.17 -1.39
CA GLN A 16 7.36 -2.47 -1.14
C GLN A 16 7.86 -1.88 -2.45
N GLU A 17 8.16 -0.59 -2.43
CA GLU A 17 8.61 0.15 -3.60
C GLU A 17 9.78 1.07 -3.26
N LYS A 18 10.53 1.50 -4.29
CA LYS A 18 11.62 2.47 -4.13
C LYS A 18 11.19 3.81 -4.71
N CYS A 19 11.16 4.84 -3.89
CA CYS A 19 10.89 6.20 -4.33
C CYS A 19 11.99 6.65 -5.30
N LEU A 20 11.65 6.88 -6.57
CA LEU A 20 12.61 7.27 -7.60
C LEU A 20 13.27 8.63 -7.34
N LYS A 21 12.57 9.53 -6.63
CA LYS A 21 13.06 10.87 -6.34
C LYS A 21 14.08 10.90 -5.20
N THR A 22 13.83 10.15 -4.12
CA THR A 22 14.67 10.17 -2.91
C THR A 22 15.57 8.93 -2.78
N GLY A 23 15.27 7.87 -3.52
CA GLY A 23 15.94 6.57 -3.41
C GLY A 23 15.51 5.75 -2.19
N GLU A 24 14.58 6.24 -1.38
CA GLU A 24 14.13 5.56 -0.17
C GLU A 24 13.20 4.39 -0.48
N THR A 25 13.22 3.38 0.39
CA THR A 25 12.27 2.26 0.32
C THR A 25 11.02 2.63 1.10
N VAL A 26 9.86 2.53 0.46
CA VAL A 26 8.56 2.85 1.04
C VAL A 26 7.62 1.65 0.96
N ALA A 27 6.65 1.59 1.87
CA ALA A 27 5.55 0.64 1.81
C ALA A 27 4.28 1.34 1.33
N ILE A 28 3.61 0.77 0.33
CA ILE A 28 2.35 1.26 -0.23
C ILE A 28 1.25 0.29 0.19
N LYS A 29 0.33 0.75 1.04
CA LYS A 29 -0.85 -0.01 1.47
C LYS A 29 -2.01 0.25 0.51
N LYS A 30 -2.37 -0.73 -0.33
CA LYS A 30 -3.53 -0.67 -1.21
C LYS A 30 -4.71 -1.34 -0.53
N VAL A 31 -5.65 -0.53 -0.04
CA VAL A 31 -6.90 -1.00 0.60
C VAL A 31 -8.09 -0.92 -0.36
N LEU A 32 -9.04 -1.84 -0.20
CA LEU A 32 -10.36 -1.70 -0.80
C LEU A 32 -11.20 -0.74 0.05
N GLN A 33 -11.38 0.49 -0.42
CA GLN A 33 -12.25 1.46 0.24
C GLN A 33 -13.66 1.40 -0.37
N ASP A 34 -14.64 0.96 0.43
CA ASP A 34 -16.06 1.12 0.08
C ASP A 34 -16.45 2.59 0.31
N LYS A 35 -17.12 3.20 -0.68
CA LYS A 35 -17.50 4.62 -0.64
C LYS A 35 -18.50 4.96 0.47
N ARG A 36 -19.18 3.96 1.03
CA ARG A 36 -20.17 4.15 2.11
C ARG A 36 -19.55 4.32 3.48
N TYR A 37 -18.28 3.94 3.63
CA TYR A 37 -17.58 3.95 4.91
C TYR A 37 -16.34 4.83 4.81
N GLU A 38 -16.14 5.67 5.81
CA GLU A 38 -14.89 6.43 5.95
C GLU A 38 -13.79 5.50 6.46
N ASN A 39 -12.56 5.76 6.03
CA ASN A 39 -11.43 4.97 6.49
C ASN A 39 -11.03 5.41 7.90
N CYS A 40 -11.22 4.55 8.89
CA CYS A 40 -10.84 4.84 10.28
C CYS A 40 -9.33 4.69 10.56
N GLU A 41 -8.55 4.21 9.59
CA GLU A 41 -7.09 4.06 9.69
C GLU A 41 -6.30 5.28 9.14
N LEU A 42 -7.00 6.30 8.59
CA LEU A 42 -6.40 7.47 7.91
C LEU A 42 -6.25 8.67 8.85
#